data_AF-A0A2D0N2Y3-F1
#
_entry.id   AF-A0A2D0N2Y3-F1
#
_cell.length_a   1.000
_cell.length_b   1.000
_cell.length_c   1.000
_cell.angle_alpha   90.00
_cell.angle_beta   90.00
_cell.angle_gamma   90.00
#
_symmetry.space_group_name_H-M   'P 1'
#
loop_
_entity.id
_entity.type
_entity.pdbx_description
1 polymer ?
#
loop_
_entity_poly.entity_id
_entity_poly.type
_entity_poly.pdbx_seq_one_letter_code
_entity_poly.pdbx_strand_id
1 'polypeptide(L)'
;MKTSMMENKRAQAKAKVEFRMHVFTFVAVIVLLAIINLITSPDHLWFIWPMFGWGIGIVVHAITVYFFSGETSLKERMIENEMNKHDV
;
A
#
# COMPACT_ATOMS: atom_id res chain seq x y z
N MET A 1 24.86 15.54 1.17
CA MET A 1 24.26 14.91 2.38
C MET A 1 22.85 15.43 2.71
N LYS A 2 22.58 16.75 2.73
CA LYS A 2 21.20 17.26 2.94
C LYS A 2 20.23 16.96 1.79
N THR A 3 20.74 16.88 0.56
CA THR A 3 19.97 16.61 -0.67
C THR A 3 19.37 15.20 -0.69
N SER A 4 20.13 14.17 -0.35
CA SER A 4 19.63 12.78 -0.31
C SER A 4 18.58 12.55 0.79
N MET A 5 18.69 13.26 1.93
CA MET A 5 17.70 13.21 3.01
C MET A 5 16.35 13.83 2.62
N MET A 6 16.37 14.92 1.85
CA MET A 6 15.14 15.57 1.36
C MET A 6 14.48 14.78 0.23
N GLU A 7 15.28 14.14 -0.61
CA GLU A 7 14.81 13.27 -1.70
C GLU A 7 14.11 12.02 -1.13
N ASN A 8 14.70 11.36 -0.13
CA ASN A 8 14.11 10.19 0.51
C ASN A 8 12.80 10.53 1.25
N LYS A 9 12.73 11.66 1.97
CA LYS A 9 11.48 12.13 2.61
C LYS A 9 10.38 12.42 1.59
N ARG A 10 10.70 12.95 0.41
CA ARG A 10 9.74 13.19 -0.68
C ARG A 10 9.27 11.89 -1.32
N ALA A 11 10.18 10.94 -1.57
CA ALA A 11 9.84 9.62 -2.10
C ALA A 11 8.89 8.86 -1.16
N GLN A 12 9.19 8.88 0.14
CA GLN A 12 8.34 8.32 1.20
C GLN A 12 6.94 8.97 1.24
N ALA A 13 6.86 10.30 1.12
CA ALA A 13 5.58 11.00 1.08
C ALA A 13 4.78 10.66 -0.19
N LYS A 14 5.45 10.56 -1.34
CA LYS A 14 4.83 10.24 -2.63
C LYS A 14 4.26 8.81 -2.65
N ALA A 15 5.01 7.83 -2.14
CA ALA A 15 4.54 6.45 -2.02
C ALA A 15 3.29 6.33 -1.13
N LYS A 16 3.24 7.05 0.00
CA LYS A 16 2.06 7.08 0.88
C LYS A 16 0.83 7.69 0.19
N VAL A 17 1.03 8.76 -0.58
CA VAL A 17 -0.06 9.41 -1.33
C VAL A 17 -0.56 8.53 -2.46
N GLU A 18 0.35 7.89 -3.21
CA GLU A 18 0.00 6.96 -4.29
C GLU A 18 -0.78 5.75 -3.76
N PHE A 19 -0.36 5.15 -2.63
CA PHE A 19 -1.10 4.08 -1.97
C PHE A 19 -2.51 4.52 -1.56
N ARG A 20 -2.63 5.71 -0.95
CA ARG A 20 -3.92 6.25 -0.51
C ARG A 20 -4.87 6.54 -1.69
N MET A 21 -4.32 7.04 -2.80
CA MET A 21 -5.07 7.22 -4.06
C MET A 21 -5.54 5.89 -4.65
N HIS A 22 -4.73 4.84 -4.56
CA HIS A 22 -5.08 3.51 -5.04
C HIS A 22 -6.25 2.92 -4.25
N VAL A 23 -6.19 3.00 -2.91
CA VAL A 23 -7.29 2.57 -2.02
C VAL A 23 -8.55 3.40 -2.25
N PHE A 24 -8.43 4.72 -2.40
CA PHE A 24 -9.58 5.58 -2.69
C PHE A 24 -10.27 5.22 -4.00
N THR A 25 -9.48 5.04 -5.07
CA THR A 25 -9.99 4.63 -6.39
C THR A 25 -10.71 3.29 -6.30
N PHE A 26 -10.15 2.32 -5.57
CA PHE A 26 -10.79 1.03 -5.36
C PHE A 26 -12.15 1.16 -4.66
N VAL A 27 -12.22 1.90 -3.55
CA VAL A 27 -13.48 2.10 -2.82
C VAL A 27 -14.50 2.80 -3.72
N ALA A 28 -14.10 3.84 -4.45
CA ALA A 28 -14.98 4.55 -5.38
C ALA A 28 -15.53 3.64 -6.48
N VAL A 29 -14.68 2.81 -7.09
CA VAL A 29 -15.07 1.84 -8.12
C VAL A 29 -16.03 0.80 -7.55
N ILE A 30 -15.73 0.21 -6.39
CA ILE A 30 -16.62 -0.80 -5.77
C ILE A 30 -17.98 -0.21 -5.39
N VAL A 31 -18.03 1.02 -4.86
CA VAL A 31 -19.29 1.71 -4.57
C VAL A 31 -20.09 1.96 -5.84
N LEU A 32 -19.44 2.44 -6.91
CA LEU A 32 -20.07 2.66 -8.20
C LEU A 32 -20.65 1.34 -8.76
N LEU A 33 -19.87 0.26 -8.73
CA LEU A 33 -20.31 -1.05 -9.19
C LEU A 33 -21.45 -1.60 -8.35
N ALA A 34 -21.43 -1.41 -7.03
CA ALA A 34 -22.52 -1.81 -6.15
C ALA A 34 -23.82 -1.06 -6.51
N ILE A 35 -23.74 0.25 -6.78
CA ILE A 35 -24.89 1.04 -7.22
C ILE A 35 -25.42 0.51 -8.57
N ILE A 36 -24.54 0.30 -9.56
CA ILE A 36 -24.94 -0.23 -10.88
C ILE A 36 -25.58 -1.61 -10.73
N ASN A 37 -25.01 -2.45 -9.89
CA ASN A 37 -25.50 -3.80 -9.64
C ASN A 37 -26.90 -3.79 -9.03
N LEU A 38 -27.14 -2.99 -7.99
CA LEU A 38 -28.45 -2.86 -7.35
C LEU A 38 -29.52 -2.30 -8.30
N ILE A 39 -29.13 -1.45 -9.25
CA ILE A 39 -30.06 -0.90 -10.25
C ILE A 39 -30.34 -1.90 -11.38
N THR A 40 -29.32 -2.62 -11.86
CA THR A 40 -29.43 -3.46 -13.06
C THR A 40 -29.91 -4.87 -12.75
N SER A 41 -29.47 -5.42 -11.62
CA SER A 41 -29.68 -6.83 -11.28
C SER A 41 -29.61 -7.03 -9.75
N PRO A 42 -30.60 -6.56 -8.98
CA PRO A 42 -30.60 -6.67 -7.53
C PRO A 42 -30.60 -8.14 -7.04
N ASP A 43 -31.17 -9.06 -7.82
CA ASP A 43 -31.17 -10.50 -7.50
C ASP A 43 -29.81 -11.18 -7.73
N HIS A 44 -28.86 -10.50 -8.39
CA HIS A 44 -27.57 -11.09 -8.73
C HIS A 44 -26.42 -10.13 -8.44
N LEU A 45 -25.77 -10.31 -7.28
CA LEU A 45 -24.71 -9.43 -6.77
C LEU A 45 -23.36 -9.61 -7.47
N TRP A 46 -23.28 -9.30 -8.76
CA TRP A 46 -22.08 -9.49 -9.57
C TRP A 46 -20.90 -8.61 -9.13
N PHE A 47 -21.15 -7.49 -8.45
CA PHE A 47 -20.10 -6.58 -7.96
C PHE A 47 -19.14 -7.23 -6.94
N ILE A 48 -19.56 -8.35 -6.33
CA ILE A 48 -18.77 -9.16 -5.39
C ILE A 48 -17.51 -9.72 -6.08
N TRP A 49 -17.61 -10.10 -7.36
CA TRP A 49 -16.47 -10.66 -8.11
C TRP A 49 -15.30 -9.68 -8.26
N PRO A 50 -15.49 -8.45 -8.77
CA PRO A 50 -14.42 -7.44 -8.79
C PRO A 50 -14.01 -7.02 -7.38
N MET A 51 -14.91 -7.01 -6.39
CA MET A 51 -14.55 -6.73 -5.00
C MET A 51 -13.54 -7.75 -4.45
N PHE A 52 -13.80 -9.05 -4.60
CA PHE A 52 -12.86 -10.08 -4.14
C PHE A 52 -11.61 -10.16 -5.01
N GLY A 53 -11.76 -10.11 -6.34
CA GLY A 53 -10.63 -10.22 -7.27
C GLY A 53 -9.61 -9.10 -7.07
N TRP A 54 -10.06 -7.84 -7.03
CA TRP A 54 -9.16 -6.69 -6.83
C TRP A 54 -8.87 -6.43 -5.36
N GLY A 55 -9.80 -6.72 -4.45
CA GLY A 55 -9.61 -6.54 -3.02
C GLY A 55 -8.44 -7.36 -2.46
N ILE A 56 -8.26 -8.59 -2.94
CA ILE A 56 -7.12 -9.44 -2.55
C ILE A 56 -5.80 -8.77 -2.95
N GLY A 57 -5.70 -8.20 -4.16
CA GLY A 57 -4.50 -7.51 -4.62
C GLY A 57 -4.13 -6.32 -3.73
N ILE A 58 -5.12 -5.55 -3.27
CA ILE A 58 -4.90 -4.43 -2.36
C ILE A 58 -4.49 -4.90 -0.97
N VAL A 59 -5.10 -5.96 -0.44
CA VAL A 59 -4.72 -6.52 0.87
C VAL A 59 -3.27 -7.01 0.83
N VAL A 60 -2.87 -7.72 -0.22
CA VAL A 60 -1.48 -8.15 -0.41
C VAL A 60 -0.55 -6.95 -0.50
N HIS A 61 -0.90 -5.92 -1.29
CA HIS A 61 -0.07 -4.72 -1.40
C HIS A 61 0.03 -3.95 -0.09
N ALA A 62 -1.07 -3.87 0.69
CA ALA A 62 -1.10 -3.24 2.00
C ALA A 62 -0.21 -3.98 3.00
N ILE A 63 -0.24 -5.32 3.01
CA ILE A 63 0.64 -6.15 3.85
C ILE A 63 2.10 -5.90 3.46
N THR A 64 2.45 -5.91 2.18
CA THR A 64 3.83 -5.65 1.73
C THR A 64 4.27 -4.24 2.13
N VAL A 65 3.45 -3.22 1.94
CA VAL A 65 3.81 -1.84 2.30
C VAL A 65 3.96 -1.67 3.81
N TYR A 66 3.07 -2.25 4.64
CA TYR A 66 3.11 -2.05 6.09
C TYR A 66 4.06 -3.00 6.83
N PHE A 67 4.10 -4.29 6.45
CA PHE A 67 4.94 -5.29 7.12
C PHE A 67 6.36 -5.31 6.54
N PHE A 68 6.52 -5.38 5.22
CA PHE A 68 7.86 -5.50 4.64
C PHE A 68 8.65 -4.18 4.71
N SER A 69 8.02 -3.00 4.58
CA SER A 69 8.76 -1.74 4.73
C SER A 69 9.29 -1.51 6.16
N GLY A 70 8.65 -2.10 7.17
CA GLY A 70 9.11 -2.05 8.56
C GLY A 70 10.32 -2.96 8.81
N GLU A 71 10.32 -4.15 8.22
CA GLU A 71 11.38 -5.15 8.40
C GLU A 71 12.72 -4.71 7.78
N THR A 72 12.69 -4.12 6.57
CA THR A 72 13.90 -3.62 5.91
C THR A 72 14.59 -2.53 6.74
N SER A 73 13.80 -1.59 7.30
CA SER A 73 14.33 -0.53 8.16
C SER A 73 14.95 -1.05 9.45
N LEU A 74 14.43 -2.15 10.02
CA LEU A 74 15.00 -2.75 11.23
C LEU A 74 16.29 -3.52 10.93
N LYS A 75 16.33 -4.23 9.79
CA LYS A 75 17.53 -4.94 9.31
C LYS A 75 18.68 -3.99 9.03
N GLU A 76 18.42 -2.86 8.37
CA GLU A 76 19.45 -1.83 8.10
C GLU A 76 20.04 -1.25 9.39
N ARG A 77 19.21 -1.02 10.42
CA ARG A 77 19.70 -0.53 11.73
C ARG A 77 20.51 -1.56 12.50
N MET A 78 20.23 -2.85 12.33
CA MET A 78 21.04 -3.91 12.93
C MET A 78 22.40 -4.03 12.24
N ILE A 79 22.43 -3.98 10.91
CA ILE A 79 23.68 -4.04 10.12
C ILE A 79 24.58 -2.84 10.44
N GLU A 80 24.02 -1.62 10.54
CA GLU A 80 24.79 -0.41 10.89
C GLU A 80 25.39 -0.49 12.31
N ASN A 81 24.65 -1.06 13.28
CA ASN A 81 25.15 -1.28 14.63
C ASN A 81 26.29 -2.30 14.68
N GLU A 82 26.26 -3.35 13.87
CA GLU A 82 27.35 -4.33 13.81
C GLU A 82 28.60 -3.76 13.15
N MET A 83 28.45 -2.99 12.07
CA MET A 83 29.58 -2.30 11.42
C MET A 83 30.27 -1.31 12.37
N ASN A 84 29.49 -0.47 13.07
CA ASN A 84 30.04 0.51 14.00
C ASN A 84 30.71 -0.12 15.23
N LYS A 85 30.39 -1.37 15.57
CA LYS A 85 31.00 -2.08 16.71
C LYS A 85 32.35 -2.72 16.37
N HIS A 86 32.69 -2.85 15.09
CA HIS A 86 33.95 -3.40 14.62
C HIS A 86 35.00 -2.34 14.25
N ASP A 87 34.61 -1.06 14.23
CA ASP A 87 35.49 0.09 13.98
C ASP A 87 35.95 0.83 15.27
N VAL A 88 35.71 0.26 16.47
CA VAL A 88 36.14 0.81 17.78
C VAL A 88 37.12 -0.13 18.49
#